data_AF-A0A095WRW3-F1
#
_entry.id   AF-A0A095WRW3-F1
#
_cell.length_a   1.000
_cell.length_b   1.000
_cell.length_c   1.000
_cell.angle_alpha   90.00
_cell.angle_beta   90.00
_cell.angle_gamma   90.00
#
_symmetry.space_group_name_H-M   'P 1'
#
loop_
_entity.id
_entity.type
_entity.pdbx_description
1 polymer ?
#
loop_
_entity_poly.entity_id
_entity_poly.type
_entity_poly.pdbx_seq_one_letter_code
_entity_poly.pdbx_strand_id
1 'polypeptide(L)'
;MIAIASTAITLALVFYTIGVFAERRAGTLKLGHIIFFYMGLVFDTAGTAVMSVIARGNSANLAHATTGLLAIILMIIHAAWATIAYAKKNPETLSRFHRLSIGVWLVWLVPYVCGMLMGIPALKLDSNVAFASAIATSVVAGLLIFGAEAKRLRQ
;
A
#
# COMPACT_ATOMS: atom_id res chain seq x y z
N MET A 1 -12.02 8.41 -17.81
CA MET A 1 -11.76 7.13 -17.11
C MET A 1 -10.44 7.12 -16.34
N ILE A 2 -9.32 7.57 -16.92
CA ILE A 2 -8.02 7.63 -16.21
C ILE A 2 -8.10 8.45 -14.92
N ALA A 3 -8.73 9.63 -14.95
CA ALA A 3 -8.92 10.46 -13.76
C ALA A 3 -9.70 9.75 -12.62
N ILE A 4 -10.66 8.89 -12.97
CA ILE A 4 -11.42 8.12 -11.98
C ILE A 4 -10.54 7.02 -11.38
N ALA A 5 -9.78 6.31 -12.21
CA ALA A 5 -8.83 5.29 -11.76
C ALA A 5 -7.75 5.89 -10.84
N SER A 6 -7.13 7.01 -11.24
CA SER A 6 -6.10 7.67 -10.44
C SER A 6 -6.64 8.19 -9.11
N THR A 7 -7.85 8.76 -9.09
CA THR A 7 -8.49 9.21 -7.85
C THR A 7 -8.81 8.02 -6.95
N ALA A 8 -9.32 6.91 -7.47
CA ALA A 8 -9.59 5.71 -6.68
C ALA A 8 -8.31 5.13 -6.06
N ILE A 9 -7.23 4.97 -6.84
CA ILE A 9 -5.95 4.47 -6.31
C ILE A 9 -5.34 5.46 -5.29
N THR A 10 -5.50 6.77 -5.49
CA THR A 10 -5.02 7.76 -4.52
C THR A 10 -5.83 7.72 -3.22
N LEU A 11 -7.15 7.51 -3.29
CA LEU A 11 -7.97 7.26 -2.12
C LEU A 11 -7.55 5.96 -1.40
N ALA A 12 -7.19 4.91 -2.14
CA ALA A 12 -6.65 3.69 -1.57
C ALA A 12 -5.38 3.96 -0.76
N LEU A 13 -4.43 4.73 -1.31
CA LEU A 13 -3.24 5.17 -0.59
C LEU A 13 -3.62 5.92 0.70
N VAL A 14 -4.54 6.88 0.64
CA VAL A 14 -4.93 7.69 1.79
C VAL A 14 -5.55 6.82 2.89
N PHE A 15 -6.55 6.01 2.56
CA PHE A 15 -7.19 5.14 3.55
C PHE A 15 -6.23 4.11 4.12
N TYR A 16 -5.39 3.51 3.28
CA TYR A 16 -4.45 2.50 3.72
C TYR A 16 -3.38 3.10 4.64
N THR A 17 -2.84 4.26 4.29
CA THR A 17 -1.88 4.99 5.12
C THR A 17 -2.51 5.40 6.46
N ILE A 18 -3.73 5.92 6.46
CA ILE A 18 -4.43 6.25 7.71
C ILE A 18 -4.59 4.99 8.57
N GLY A 19 -5.02 3.86 8.01
CA GLY A 19 -5.15 2.60 8.74
C GLY A 19 -3.85 2.17 9.41
N VAL A 20 -2.74 2.14 8.67
CA VAL A 20 -1.44 1.67 9.15
C VAL A 20 -0.84 2.60 10.20
N PHE A 21 -0.89 3.92 9.97
CA PHE A 21 -0.32 4.88 10.90
C PHE A 21 -1.20 5.13 12.13
N ALA A 22 -2.54 5.07 11.99
CA ALA A 22 -3.45 5.11 13.12
C ALA A 22 -3.27 3.88 14.02
N GLU A 23 -3.09 2.69 13.41
CA GLU A 23 -2.77 1.48 14.14
C GLU A 23 -1.46 1.60 14.92
N ARG A 24 -0.39 2.04 14.24
CA ARG A 24 0.92 2.26 14.87
C ARG A 24 0.82 3.24 16.05
N ARG A 25 0.06 4.34 15.88
CA ARG A 25 -0.15 5.34 16.94
C ARG A 25 -0.95 4.79 18.11
N ALA A 26 -1.94 3.94 17.85
CA ALA A 26 -2.75 3.32 18.88
C ALA A 26 -2.00 2.22 19.65
N GLY A 27 -0.92 1.67 19.08
CA GLY A 27 -0.14 0.59 19.69
C GLY A 27 -0.90 -0.74 19.83
N THR A 28 -2.10 -0.82 19.25
CA THR A 28 -2.95 -2.01 19.23
C THR A 28 -3.86 -1.96 18.02
N LEU A 29 -4.13 -3.13 17.44
CA LEU A 29 -5.11 -3.27 16.39
C LEU A 29 -6.54 -3.11 16.95
N LYS A 30 -7.34 -2.24 16.33
CA LYS A 30 -8.75 -1.96 16.66
C LYS A 30 -9.60 -2.15 15.41
N LEU A 31 -10.91 -2.37 15.60
CA LEU A 31 -11.86 -2.52 14.51
C LEU A 31 -11.82 -1.34 13.52
N GLY A 32 -11.60 -0.11 14.00
CA GLY A 32 -11.48 1.07 13.13
C GLY A 32 -10.36 0.95 12.10
N HIS A 33 -9.21 0.36 12.45
CA HIS A 33 -8.08 0.18 11.52
C HIS A 33 -8.43 -0.85 10.45
N ILE A 34 -9.14 -1.92 10.83
CA ILE A 34 -9.60 -2.96 9.91
C ILE A 34 -10.54 -2.36 8.86
N ILE A 35 -11.47 -1.48 9.28
CA ILE A 35 -12.36 -0.77 8.34
C ILE A 35 -11.55 0.04 7.32
N PHE A 36 -10.50 0.75 7.76
CA PHE A 36 -9.61 1.48 6.85
C PHE A 36 -8.85 0.56 5.89
N PHE A 37 -8.40 -0.62 6.33
CA PHE A 37 -7.75 -1.60 5.47
C PHE A 37 -8.69 -2.12 4.38
N TYR A 38 -9.93 -2.47 4.73
CA TYR A 38 -10.93 -2.89 3.75
C TYR A 38 -11.33 -1.76 2.80
N MET A 39 -11.49 -0.53 3.29
CA MET A 39 -11.75 0.63 2.42
C MET A 39 -10.61 0.84 1.43
N GLY A 40 -9.36 0.83 1.90
CA GLY A 40 -8.18 0.90 1.03
C GLY A 40 -8.19 -0.18 -0.05
N LEU A 41 -8.47 -1.44 0.34
CA LEU A 41 -8.54 -2.58 -0.58
C LEU A 41 -9.65 -2.42 -1.65
N VAL A 42 -10.83 -1.94 -1.25
CA VAL A 42 -11.95 -1.70 -2.18
C VAL A 42 -11.58 -0.65 -3.20
N PHE A 43 -11.00 0.47 -2.77
CA PHE A 43 -10.56 1.53 -3.67
C PHE A 43 -9.41 1.08 -4.59
N ASP A 44 -8.46 0.30 -4.08
CA ASP A 44 -7.33 -0.21 -4.87
C ASP A 44 -7.80 -1.20 -5.96
N THR A 45 -8.69 -2.12 -5.57
CA THR A 45 -9.30 -3.09 -6.48
C THR A 45 -10.13 -2.39 -7.55
N ALA A 46 -10.96 -1.40 -7.17
CA ALA A 46 -11.76 -0.63 -8.10
C ALA A 46 -10.88 0.19 -9.06
N GLY A 47 -9.86 0.88 -8.54
CA GLY A 47 -8.91 1.65 -9.34
C GLY A 47 -8.17 0.79 -10.35
N THR A 48 -7.64 -0.35 -9.91
CA THR A 48 -6.93 -1.33 -10.76
C THR A 48 -7.86 -1.98 -11.79
N ALA A 49 -9.11 -2.29 -11.42
CA ALA A 49 -10.10 -2.82 -12.37
C ALA A 49 -10.41 -1.81 -13.48
N VAL A 50 -10.66 -0.54 -13.13
CA VAL A 50 -10.89 0.54 -14.12
C VAL A 50 -9.66 0.71 -15.00
N MET A 51 -8.45 0.72 -14.42
CA MET A 51 -7.19 0.83 -15.16
C MET A 51 -6.98 -0.35 -16.11
N SER A 52 -7.34 -1.57 -15.70
CA SER A 52 -7.28 -2.76 -16.54
C SER A 52 -8.22 -2.68 -17.74
N VAL A 53 -9.41 -2.07 -17.58
CA VAL A 53 -10.33 -1.83 -18.72
C VAL A 53 -9.73 -0.81 -19.69
N ILE A 54 -9.11 0.27 -19.18
CA ILE A 54 -8.44 1.28 -20.01
C ILE A 54 -7.28 0.66 -20.79
N ALA A 55 -6.51 -0.22 -20.15
CA ALA A 55 -5.32 -0.83 -20.72
C ALA A 55 -5.59 -1.90 -21.79
N ARG A 56 -6.83 -2.41 -21.94
CA ARG A 56 -7.14 -3.43 -22.97
C ARG A 56 -6.91 -2.98 -24.41
N GLY A 57 -6.77 -1.67 -24.66
CA GLY A 57 -6.47 -1.10 -25.97
C GLY A 57 -5.02 -0.63 -26.16
N ASN A 58 -4.15 -0.75 -25.15
CA ASN A 58 -2.77 -0.27 -25.17
C ASN A 58 -1.83 -1.35 -24.64
N SER A 59 -0.53 -1.31 -24.97
CA SER A 59 0.44 -2.25 -24.39
C SER A 59 0.58 -2.01 -22.88
N ALA A 60 -0.21 -2.73 -22.09
CA ALA A 60 -0.10 -2.72 -20.64
C ALA A 60 1.29 -3.21 -20.25
N ASN A 61 1.99 -2.45 -19.41
CA ASN A 61 3.27 -2.88 -18.91
C ASN A 61 3.07 -4.08 -17.97
N LEU A 62 3.49 -5.26 -18.41
CA LEU A 62 3.34 -6.51 -17.69
C LEU A 62 3.92 -6.44 -16.28
N ALA A 63 5.08 -5.81 -16.10
CA ALA A 63 5.70 -5.70 -14.77
C ALA A 63 4.85 -4.88 -13.80
N HIS A 64 4.30 -3.74 -14.25
CA HIS A 64 3.41 -2.91 -13.43
C HIS A 64 2.09 -3.64 -13.12
N ALA A 65 1.50 -4.32 -14.12
CA ALA A 65 0.28 -5.09 -13.91
C ALA A 65 0.48 -6.25 -12.91
N THR A 66 1.58 -6.98 -13.02
CA THR A 66 1.90 -8.09 -12.09
C THR A 66 2.15 -7.58 -10.68
N THR A 67 2.94 -6.50 -10.52
CA THR A 67 3.21 -5.93 -9.20
C THR A 67 1.98 -5.30 -8.56
N GLY A 68 1.08 -4.68 -9.33
CA GLY A 68 -0.21 -4.20 -8.86
C GLY A 68 -1.12 -5.34 -8.37
N LEU A 69 -1.20 -6.45 -9.12
CA LEU A 69 -1.97 -7.62 -8.68
C LEU A 69 -1.40 -8.24 -7.39
N LEU A 70 -0.08 -8.34 -7.29
CA LEU A 70 0.59 -8.82 -6.07
C LEU A 70 0.29 -7.90 -4.88
N ALA A 71 0.22 -6.58 -5.08
CA ALA A 71 -0.18 -5.63 -4.05
C ALA A 71 -1.60 -5.88 -3.53
N ILE A 72 -2.58 -6.08 -4.43
CA ILE A 72 -3.97 -6.39 -4.04
C ILE A 72 -4.03 -7.69 -3.24
N ILE A 73 -3.36 -8.76 -3.72
CA ILE A 73 -3.32 -10.05 -3.00
C ILE A 73 -2.73 -9.85 -1.60
N LEU A 74 -1.64 -9.09 -1.50
CA LEU A 74 -1.00 -8.81 -0.22
C LEU A 74 -1.91 -8.00 0.72
N MET A 75 -2.66 -7.02 0.22
CA MET A 75 -3.65 -6.27 1.00
C MET A 75 -4.80 -7.17 1.48
N ILE A 76 -5.28 -8.10 0.66
CA ILE A 76 -6.30 -9.08 1.05
C ILE A 76 -5.79 -9.94 2.21
N ILE A 77 -4.60 -10.52 2.05
CA ILE A 77 -3.97 -11.34 3.09
C ILE A 77 -3.81 -10.53 4.37
N HIS A 78 -3.36 -9.28 4.26
CA HIS A 78 -3.18 -8.39 5.39
C HIS A 78 -4.50 -8.07 6.12
N ALA A 79 -5.56 -7.71 5.39
CA ALA A 79 -6.87 -7.43 5.95
C ALA A 79 -7.51 -8.67 6.61
N ALA A 80 -7.36 -9.84 6.00
CA ALA A 80 -7.80 -11.11 6.58
C ALA A 80 -7.03 -11.42 7.87
N TRP A 81 -5.70 -11.26 7.85
CA TRP A 81 -4.86 -11.48 9.02
C TRP A 81 -5.18 -10.49 10.15
N ALA A 82 -5.49 -9.23 9.83
CA ALA A 82 -5.94 -8.22 10.80
C ALA A 82 -7.25 -8.66 11.47
N THR A 83 -8.20 -9.16 10.69
CA THR A 83 -9.48 -9.68 11.19
C THR A 83 -9.27 -10.88 12.12
N ILE A 84 -8.41 -11.83 11.73
CA ILE A 84 -8.09 -13.02 12.55
C ILE A 84 -7.37 -12.61 13.84
N ALA A 85 -6.38 -11.72 13.76
CA ALA A 85 -5.63 -11.22 14.92
C ALA A 85 -6.56 -10.50 15.91
N TYR A 86 -7.48 -9.68 15.40
CA TYR A 86 -8.49 -9.00 16.20
C TYR A 86 -9.47 -9.99 16.86
N ALA A 87 -9.94 -11.00 16.13
CA ALA A 87 -10.84 -12.03 16.66
C ALA A 87 -10.18 -12.88 17.76
N LYS A 88 -8.88 -13.20 17.62
CA LYS A 88 -8.12 -13.95 18.63
C LYS A 88 -7.89 -13.19 19.93
N LYS A 89 -8.05 -11.85 19.93
CA LYS A 89 -7.86 -10.96 21.10
C LYS A 89 -6.54 -11.17 21.86
N ASN A 90 -5.49 -11.67 21.21
CA ASN A 90 -4.19 -11.89 21.85
C ASN A 90 -3.45 -10.54 21.96
N PRO A 91 -3.21 -9.99 23.17
CA PRO A 91 -2.60 -8.69 23.34
C PRO A 91 -1.16 -8.59 22.80
N GLU A 92 -0.40 -9.70 22.79
CA GLU A 92 0.95 -9.71 22.23
C GLU A 92 0.92 -9.62 20.70
N THR A 93 -0.01 -10.33 20.05
CA THR A 93 -0.20 -10.24 18.59
C THR A 93 -0.70 -8.86 18.18
N LEU A 94 -1.69 -8.31 18.89
CA LEU A 94 -2.29 -7.01 18.57
C LEU A 94 -1.30 -5.85 18.74
N SER A 95 -0.41 -5.92 19.72
CA SER A 95 0.60 -4.87 19.97
C SER A 95 1.77 -4.90 18.99
N ARG A 96 2.08 -6.05 18.38
CA ARG A 96 3.15 -6.18 17.38
C ARG A 96 2.67 -6.06 15.93
N PHE A 97 1.36 -6.10 15.70
CA PHE A 97 0.77 -6.14 14.36
C PHE A 97 1.19 -4.95 13.49
N HIS A 98 1.35 -3.77 14.08
CA HIS A 98 1.78 -2.56 13.36
C HIS A 98 3.09 -2.74 12.57
N ARG A 99 4.02 -3.60 13.01
CA ARG A 99 5.28 -3.85 12.29
C ARG A 99 5.03 -4.59 10.98
N LEU A 100 4.10 -5.54 11.00
CA LEU A 100 3.64 -6.25 9.81
C LEU A 100 2.91 -5.28 8.88
N SER A 101 2.00 -4.46 9.41
CA SER A 101 1.25 -3.45 8.64
C SER A 101 2.15 -2.47 7.90
N ILE A 102 3.20 -1.96 8.56
CA ILE A 102 4.19 -1.08 7.92
C ILE A 102 4.93 -1.82 6.81
N GLY A 103 5.35 -3.07 7.04
CA GLY A 103 6.02 -3.88 6.02
C GLY A 103 5.17 -4.07 4.77
N VAL A 104 3.90 -4.43 4.94
CA VAL A 104 2.95 -4.58 3.82
C VAL A 104 2.74 -3.25 3.11
N TRP A 105 2.58 -2.16 3.85
CA TRP A 105 2.43 -0.81 3.29
C TRP A 105 3.62 -0.37 2.43
N LEU A 106 4.85 -0.66 2.85
CA LEU A 106 6.05 -0.34 2.08
C LEU A 106 6.11 -1.13 0.76
N VAL A 107 5.70 -2.41 0.78
CA VAL A 107 5.63 -3.23 -0.42
C VAL A 107 4.54 -2.72 -1.37
N TRP A 108 3.37 -2.36 -0.83
CA TRP A 108 2.26 -1.79 -1.61
C TRP A 108 2.61 -0.43 -2.24
N LEU A 109 3.47 0.36 -1.59
CA LEU A 109 3.91 1.65 -2.10
C LEU A 109 4.70 1.53 -3.43
N VAL A 110 5.36 0.40 -3.69
CA VAL A 110 6.15 0.18 -4.92
C VAL A 110 5.29 0.24 -6.20
N PRO A 111 4.25 -0.59 -6.38
CA PRO A 111 3.41 -0.51 -7.57
C PRO A 111 2.70 0.85 -7.68
N TYR A 112 2.30 1.47 -6.56
CA TYR A 112 1.68 2.80 -6.56
C TYR A 112 2.62 3.87 -7.16
N VAL A 113 3.84 4.01 -6.63
CA VAL A 113 4.83 4.99 -7.11
C VAL A 113 5.22 4.69 -8.56
N CYS A 114 5.41 3.42 -8.89
CA CYS A 114 5.73 3.01 -10.25
C CYS A 114 4.63 3.43 -11.23
N GLY A 115 3.36 3.16 -10.91
CA GLY A 115 2.22 3.54 -11.74
C GLY A 115 2.07 5.05 -11.90
N MET A 116 2.31 5.80 -10.82
CA MET A 116 2.32 7.27 -10.86
C MET A 116 3.38 7.81 -11.80
N LEU A 117 4.63 7.35 -11.68
CA LEU A 117 5.75 7.81 -12.50
C LEU A 117 5.53 7.52 -13.99
N MET A 118 5.03 6.32 -14.31
CA MET A 118 4.70 5.93 -15.68
C MET A 118 3.50 6.70 -16.24
N GLY A 119 2.59 7.15 -15.38
CA GLY A 119 1.40 7.91 -15.76
C GLY A 119 1.66 9.38 -16.08
N ILE A 120 2.84 9.93 -15.76
CA ILE A 120 3.21 11.33 -16.03
C ILE A 120 3.89 11.41 -17.41
N PRO A 121 3.21 11.91 -18.47
CA PRO A 121 3.75 11.89 -19.83
C PRO A 121 4.98 12.79 -20.00
N ALA A 122 5.11 13.81 -19.15
CA ALA A 122 6.22 14.76 -19.18
C ALA A 122 7.56 14.14 -18.77
N LEU A 123 7.55 13.05 -17.98
CA LEU A 123 8.77 12.47 -17.43
C LEU A 123 9.46 11.47 -18.37
N LYS A 124 8.75 10.95 -19.40
CA LYS A 124 9.24 9.95 -20.37
C LYS A 124 10.19 8.90 -19.76
N LEU A 125 9.83 8.38 -18.58
CA LEU A 125 10.67 7.43 -17.85
C LEU A 125 10.53 6.05 -18.47
N ASP A 126 11.67 5.37 -18.61
CA ASP A 126 11.66 3.95 -18.89
C ASP A 126 11.07 3.18 -17.71
N SER A 127 10.46 2.03 -18.01
CA SER A 127 9.78 1.20 -17.03
C SER A 127 10.73 0.73 -15.93
N ASN A 128 11.97 0.38 -16.28
CA ASN A 128 12.96 -0.08 -15.31
C ASN A 128 13.36 1.04 -14.33
N VAL A 129 13.46 2.27 -14.84
CA VAL A 129 13.78 3.46 -14.03
C VAL A 129 12.63 3.80 -13.09
N ALA A 130 11.39 3.70 -13.56
CA ALA A 130 10.21 3.89 -12.71
C ALA A 130 10.15 2.86 -11.56
N PHE A 131 10.42 1.58 -11.86
CA PHE A 131 10.51 0.53 -10.84
C PHE A 131 11.63 0.75 -9.84
N ALA A 132 12.85 1.06 -10.31
CA ALA A 132 13.98 1.33 -9.43
C ALA A 132 13.71 2.52 -8.51
N SER A 133 13.11 3.59 -9.05
CA SER A 133 12.73 4.78 -8.28
C SER A 133 11.64 4.48 -7.25
N ALA A 134 10.67 3.63 -7.60
CA ALA A 134 9.62 3.20 -6.69
C ALA A 134 10.18 2.37 -5.52
N ILE A 135 11.06 1.40 -5.81
CA ILE A 135 11.76 0.61 -4.78
C ILE A 135 12.58 1.51 -3.87
N ALA A 136 13.37 2.43 -4.45
CA ALA A 136 14.17 3.38 -3.68
C ALA A 136 13.30 4.23 -2.75
N THR A 137 12.16 4.72 -3.25
CA THR A 137 11.20 5.51 -2.46
C THR A 137 10.65 4.70 -1.28
N SER A 138 10.22 3.46 -1.52
CA SER A 138 9.75 2.57 -0.44
C SER A 138 10.85 2.23 0.56
N VAL A 139 12.07 1.97 0.12
CA VAL A 139 13.19 1.67 1.03
C VAL A 139 13.52 2.89 1.90
N VAL A 140 13.61 4.08 1.31
CA VAL A 140 13.86 5.33 2.06
C VAL A 140 12.75 5.59 3.07
N ALA A 141 11.48 5.44 2.67
CA ALA A 141 10.35 5.57 3.59
C ALA A 141 10.45 4.59 4.77
N GLY A 142 10.80 3.32 4.50
CA GLY A 142 11.04 2.33 5.53
C GLY A 142 12.16 2.71 6.50
N LEU A 143 13.32 3.10 5.97
CA LEU A 143 14.47 3.53 6.77
C LEU A 143 14.12 4.73 7.68
N LEU A 144 13.36 5.70 7.17
CA LEU A 144 12.92 6.85 7.96
C LEU A 144 11.96 6.42 9.08
N ILE A 145 10.99 5.55 8.80
CA ILE A 145 9.99 5.10 9.77
C ILE A 145 10.65 4.26 10.89
N PHE A 146 11.47 3.28 10.52
CA PHE A 146 12.16 2.42 11.47
C PHE A 146 13.30 3.14 12.20
N GLY A 147 14.02 4.04 11.53
CA GLY A 147 15.03 4.89 12.15
C GLY A 147 14.43 5.81 13.21
N ALA A 148 13.26 6.39 12.95
CA ALA A 148 12.52 7.18 13.94
C ALA A 148 12.09 6.34 15.16
N GLU A 149 11.73 5.07 14.96
CA GLU A 149 11.38 4.14 16.05
C GLU A 149 12.59 3.83 16.94
N ALA A 150 13.74 3.54 16.32
CA ALA A 150 14.99 3.27 17.04
C ALA A 150 15.45 4.47 17.87
N LYS A 151 15.26 5.69 17.37
CA LYS A 151 15.60 6.92 18.10
C LYS A 151 14.69 7.13 19.32
N ARG A 152 13.40 6.82 19.19
CA ARG A 152 12.40 6.96 20.26
C ARG A 152 12.61 5.96 21.40
N LEU A 153 13.20 4.79 21.13
CA LEU A 153 13.52 3.77 22.14
C LEU A 153 14.83 4.04 22.89
N ARG A 154 15.65 4.98 22.41
CA ARG A 154 16.92 5.38 23.05
C ARG A 154 16.78 6.61 23.96
N GLN A 155 15.63 7.28 23.94
CA GLN A 155 15.29 8.42 24.81
C GLN A 155 14.45 7.94 25.98
#